data_AF-A0A815TXN0-F1
#
_entry.id   AF-A0A815TXN0-F1
#
_cell.length_a   1.000
_cell.length_b   1.000
_cell.length_c   1.000
_cell.angle_alpha   90.00
_cell.angle_beta   90.00
_cell.angle_gamma   90.00
#
_symmetry.space_group_name_H-M   'P 1'
#
loop_
_entity.id
_entity.type
_entity.pdbx_description
1 polymer ?
#
loop_
_entity_poly.entity_id
_entity_poly.type
_entity_poly.pdbx_seq_one_letter_code
_entity_poly.pdbx_strand_id
1 'polypeptide(L)'
;MKTIRSKASYLPNNLKFIANNNGIIGENDINQISAILLEAQWLVIGIGFYLGCPFAIPIDPKHRLSVPKYNPARTYTPDGSCGLGGNYMAIYPIESPGGYQLFGRTIQTWSTFGTIGYPFTNYQPWLLNMFDIIQFQSVTELELQNLRRLAFAGKYQYQITDSILNINNIKQLEDIVDEDLLSFKQKQCIAQKTMQQIETLLLKEIDSNNDNYNELSNDSQQQNLQELDDNHKIIYAMVGGVIQSISVHIDDKIIVDQTILCTIQAMKTEITITSDCNGTLCHIYIEPNQLINAGDPLFIIKLDQ
;
A
#
# COMPACT_ATOMS: atom_id res chain seq x y z
N MET A 1 -4.07 6.80 -4.12
CA MET A 1 -5.11 6.44 -3.13
C MET A 1 -6.42 5.94 -3.78
N LYS A 2 -6.43 5.57 -5.08
CA LYS A 2 -7.66 5.21 -5.83
C LYS A 2 -7.53 3.85 -6.50
N THR A 3 -7.47 2.76 -5.74
CA THR A 3 -7.37 1.43 -6.37
C THR A 3 -8.30 0.37 -5.77
N ILE A 4 -8.56 0.36 -4.45
CA ILE A 4 -9.42 -0.68 -3.87
C ILE A 4 -10.47 -0.15 -2.91
N ARG A 5 -10.12 0.81 -2.05
CA ARG A 5 -11.06 1.41 -1.10
C ARG A 5 -10.75 2.89 -0.93
N SER A 6 -11.77 3.72 -1.11
CA SER A 6 -11.65 5.19 -1.05
C SER A 6 -11.87 5.76 0.35
N LYS A 7 -12.67 5.08 1.19
CA LYS A 7 -12.95 5.47 2.57
C LYS A 7 -12.68 4.31 3.54
N ALA A 8 -11.84 4.54 4.53
CA ALA A 8 -11.61 3.63 5.65
C ALA A 8 -11.09 4.43 6.85
N SER A 9 -11.19 3.87 8.05
CA SER A 9 -10.65 4.48 9.28
C SER A 9 -9.16 4.82 9.18
N TYR A 10 -8.42 4.04 8.38
CA TYR A 10 -6.99 4.20 8.13
C TYR A 10 -6.60 5.13 6.98
N LEU A 11 -7.59 5.75 6.32
CA LEU A 11 -7.40 6.71 5.22
C LEU A 11 -7.83 8.13 5.67
N PRO A 12 -7.25 9.20 5.11
CA PRO A 12 -6.25 9.21 4.03
C PRO A 12 -4.79 9.06 4.48
N ASN A 13 -4.53 9.10 5.79
CA ASN A 13 -3.17 9.14 6.34
C ASN A 13 -2.96 8.03 7.37
N ASN A 14 -2.09 7.06 7.05
CA ASN A 14 -1.80 5.92 7.92
C ASN A 14 -1.09 6.33 9.22
N LEU A 15 -0.22 7.33 9.21
CA LEU A 15 0.44 7.83 10.43
C LEU A 15 -0.61 8.43 11.38
N LYS A 16 -1.54 9.24 10.86
CA LYS A 16 -2.63 9.79 11.67
C LYS A 16 -3.51 8.68 12.26
N PHE A 17 -3.79 7.64 11.47
CA PHE A 17 -4.51 6.47 11.95
C PHE A 17 -3.76 5.70 13.04
N ILE A 18 -2.45 5.48 12.88
CA ILE A 18 -1.61 4.84 13.90
C ILE A 18 -1.69 5.64 15.21
N ALA A 19 -1.59 6.97 15.16
CA ALA A 19 -1.73 7.80 16.35
C ALA A 19 -3.12 7.68 17.00
N ASN A 20 -4.18 7.88 16.20
CA ASN A 20 -5.56 7.79 16.65
C ASN A 20 -5.90 6.43 17.27
N ASN A 21 -5.46 5.33 16.64
CA ASN A 21 -5.72 3.97 17.11
C ASN A 21 -4.94 3.61 18.39
N ASN A 22 -3.95 4.43 18.77
CA ASN A 22 -3.16 4.25 19.99
C ASN A 22 -3.46 5.33 21.05
N GLY A 23 -4.50 6.14 20.86
CA GLY A 23 -4.92 7.17 21.83
C GLY A 23 -3.96 8.37 21.91
N ILE A 24 -3.11 8.55 20.90
CA ILE A 24 -2.23 9.71 20.76
C ILE A 24 -2.96 10.69 19.84
N ILE A 25 -3.61 11.70 20.44
CA ILE A 25 -4.47 12.66 19.74
C ILE A 25 -3.96 14.07 20.04
N GLY A 26 -3.80 14.88 18.99
CA GLY A 26 -3.40 16.27 19.12
C GLY A 26 -2.69 16.78 17.87
N GLU A 27 -2.18 18.01 17.94
CA GLU A 27 -1.43 18.63 16.84
C GLU A 27 -0.06 17.97 16.60
N ASN A 28 0.54 17.39 17.65
CA ASN A 28 1.88 16.80 17.62
C ASN A 28 1.87 15.26 17.53
N ASP A 29 0.78 14.67 17.08
CA ASP A 29 0.57 13.22 17.18
C ASP A 29 1.44 12.40 16.22
N ILE A 30 1.59 12.86 14.97
CA ILE A 30 2.49 12.25 13.98
C ILE A 30 3.93 12.27 14.47
N ASN A 31 4.38 13.36 15.10
CA ASN A 31 5.74 13.45 15.64
C ASN A 31 5.93 12.51 16.84
N GLN A 32 4.93 12.40 17.72
CA GLN A 32 4.99 11.46 18.85
C GLN A 32 5.09 10.00 18.39
N ILE A 33 4.27 9.58 17.41
CA ILE A 33 4.40 8.21 16.88
C ILE A 33 5.72 8.02 16.13
N SER A 34 6.22 9.04 15.44
CA SER A 34 7.50 8.97 14.74
C SER A 34 8.65 8.78 15.73
N ALA A 35 8.61 9.49 16.86
CA ALA A 35 9.57 9.30 17.95
C ALA A 35 9.52 7.86 18.48
N ILE A 36 8.33 7.33 18.80
CA ILE A 36 8.16 5.94 19.25
C ILE A 36 8.72 4.93 18.22
N LEU A 37 8.45 5.15 16.92
CA LEU A 37 8.91 4.27 15.85
C LEU A 37 10.44 4.27 15.69
N LEU A 38 11.07 5.43 15.90
CA LEU A 38 12.51 5.64 15.77
C LEU A 38 13.28 5.17 17.02
N GLU A 39 12.72 5.37 18.22
CA GLU A 39 13.31 4.96 19.50
C GLU A 39 13.19 3.44 19.74
N ALA A 40 12.22 2.79 19.10
CA ALA A 40 12.01 1.36 19.23
C ALA A 40 13.20 0.52 18.72
N GLN A 41 13.60 -0.46 19.54
CA GLN A 41 14.43 -1.58 19.14
C GLN A 41 13.54 -2.71 18.66
N TRP A 42 13.55 -2.97 17.35
CA TRP A 42 12.66 -3.92 16.70
C TRP A 42 13.34 -5.29 16.59
N LEU A 43 12.98 -6.22 17.47
CA LEU A 43 13.48 -7.58 17.44
C LEU A 43 12.78 -8.36 16.32
N VAL A 44 13.54 -8.86 15.34
CA VAL A 44 13.05 -9.73 14.28
C VAL A 44 12.71 -11.10 14.89
N ILE A 45 11.44 -11.47 14.88
CA ILE A 45 10.96 -12.75 15.45
C ILE A 45 10.58 -13.77 14.37
N GLY A 46 10.53 -13.33 13.11
CA GLY A 46 10.19 -14.18 11.99
C GLY A 46 10.61 -13.55 10.68
N ILE A 47 10.88 -14.40 9.71
CA ILE A 47 11.20 -14.01 8.34
C ILE A 47 10.33 -14.84 7.42
N GLY A 48 9.69 -14.20 6.45
CA GLY A 48 8.82 -14.91 5.53
C GLY A 48 8.25 -13.99 4.47
N PHE A 49 7.00 -14.24 4.08
CA PHE A 49 6.33 -13.56 2.97
C PHE A 49 7.22 -13.53 1.71
N TYR A 50 7.24 -12.45 0.93
CA TYR A 50 8.16 -12.31 -0.19
C TYR A 50 9.58 -12.00 0.28
N LEU A 51 10.52 -12.83 -0.17
CA LEU A 51 11.96 -12.53 -0.24
C LEU A 51 12.56 -12.00 1.08
N GLY A 52 12.35 -12.75 2.16
CA GLY A 52 12.99 -12.45 3.43
C GLY A 52 12.38 -11.27 4.19
N CYS A 53 11.09 -10.98 3.99
CA CYS A 53 10.38 -9.93 4.70
C CYS A 53 10.46 -10.19 6.23
N PRO A 54 11.06 -9.28 7.02
CA PRO A 54 11.14 -9.44 8.46
C PRO A 54 9.80 -9.11 9.11
N PHE A 55 9.45 -9.85 10.16
CA PHE A 55 8.42 -9.51 11.11
C PHE A 55 9.09 -9.22 12.45
N ALA A 56 8.99 -7.97 12.90
CA ALA A 56 9.67 -7.52 14.11
C ALA A 56 8.70 -6.92 15.13
N ILE A 57 9.04 -7.03 16.41
CA ILE A 57 8.27 -6.47 17.53
C ILE A 57 9.18 -5.57 18.37
N PRO A 58 8.69 -4.44 18.91
CA PRO A 58 9.47 -3.66 19.86
C PRO A 58 9.80 -4.48 21.11
N ILE A 59 11.07 -4.47 21.49
CA ILE A 59 11.55 -5.11 22.72
C ILE A 59 10.85 -4.48 23.93
N ASP A 60 10.84 -3.14 24.02
CA ASP A 60 10.14 -2.40 25.07
C ASP A 60 8.62 -2.40 24.83
N PRO A 61 7.80 -2.89 25.80
CA PRO A 61 6.34 -2.85 25.72
C PRO A 61 5.72 -1.47 25.52
N LYS A 62 6.39 -0.39 25.96
CA LYS A 62 5.96 1.01 25.80
C LYS A 62 5.96 1.45 24.34
N HIS A 63 6.80 0.84 23.51
CA HIS A 63 6.87 1.13 22.07
C HIS A 63 5.88 0.31 21.23
N ARG A 64 5.09 -0.57 21.83
CA ARG A 64 4.13 -1.45 21.11
C ARG A 64 2.87 -0.70 20.71
N LEU A 65 3.00 0.10 19.65
CA LEU A 65 1.88 0.60 18.86
C LEU A 65 1.14 -0.58 18.20
N SER A 66 -0.18 -0.51 18.19
CA SER A 66 -1.04 -1.57 17.67
C SER A 66 -2.03 -1.01 16.66
N VAL A 67 -2.15 -1.63 15.49
CA VAL A 67 -3.09 -1.23 14.42
C VAL A 67 -3.60 -2.43 13.63
N PRO A 68 -4.86 -2.46 13.18
CA PRO A 68 -5.32 -3.50 12.26
C PRO A 68 -4.64 -3.39 10.90
N LYS A 69 -4.59 -4.51 10.18
CA LYS A 69 -4.20 -4.54 8.76
C LYS A 69 -5.32 -3.92 7.90
N TYR A 70 -4.95 -3.48 6.71
CA TYR A 70 -5.85 -3.06 5.64
C TYR A 70 -6.92 -4.12 5.37
N ASN A 71 -8.12 -3.66 5.03
CA ASN A 71 -9.24 -4.50 4.61
C ASN A 71 -9.97 -3.86 3.42
N PRO A 72 -9.81 -4.40 2.19
CA PRO A 72 -8.89 -5.46 1.80
C PRO A 72 -7.42 -4.97 1.75
N ALA A 73 -6.47 -5.90 1.67
CA ALA A 73 -5.04 -5.57 1.51
C ALA A 73 -4.76 -4.86 0.16
N ARG A 74 -3.71 -4.02 0.13
CA ARG A 74 -3.25 -3.39 -1.11
C ARG A 74 -2.71 -4.43 -2.08
N THR A 75 -2.94 -4.23 -3.36
CA THR A 75 -2.35 -5.02 -4.46
C THR A 75 -0.89 -4.65 -4.72
N TYR A 76 -0.50 -3.42 -4.39
CA TYR A 76 0.85 -2.90 -4.59
C TYR A 76 1.36 -2.14 -3.36
N THR A 77 2.61 -2.40 -2.98
CA THR A 77 3.38 -1.73 -1.95
C THR A 77 4.81 -1.61 -2.48
N PRO A 78 5.41 -0.41 -2.54
CA PRO A 78 6.79 -0.23 -3.01
C PRO A 78 7.82 -1.01 -2.19
N ASP A 79 8.94 -1.36 -2.82
CA ASP A 79 10.08 -1.94 -2.11
C ASP A 79 10.64 -0.99 -1.03
N GLY A 80 11.18 -1.57 0.03
CA GLY A 80 11.69 -0.85 1.19
C GLY A 80 10.60 -0.19 2.03
N SER A 81 9.31 -0.27 1.67
CA SER A 81 8.25 0.28 2.53
C SER A 81 8.28 -0.37 3.91
N CYS A 82 8.11 0.42 4.94
CA CYS A 82 7.98 -0.03 6.32
C CYS A 82 6.52 0.14 6.76
N GLY A 83 5.95 -0.87 7.41
CA GLY A 83 4.57 -0.80 7.88
C GLY A 83 4.33 -1.51 9.21
N LEU A 84 3.20 -1.20 9.84
CA LEU A 84 2.70 -1.81 11.06
C LEU A 84 1.42 -2.63 10.82
N GLY A 85 1.33 -3.79 11.47
CA GLY A 85 0.16 -4.67 11.44
C GLY A 85 0.07 -5.51 12.72
N GLY A 86 -0.98 -5.30 13.50
CA GLY A 86 -0.97 -5.62 14.92
C GLY A 86 0.11 -4.79 15.61
N ASN A 87 0.91 -5.45 16.44
CA ASN A 87 2.08 -4.85 17.10
C ASN A 87 3.39 -5.08 16.33
N TYR A 88 3.29 -5.62 15.11
CA TYR A 88 4.44 -6.05 14.32
C TYR A 88 4.78 -5.05 13.25
N MET A 89 6.07 -4.79 13.08
CA MET A 89 6.63 -4.08 11.95
C MET A 89 7.08 -5.06 10.87
N ALA A 90 6.95 -4.65 9.61
CA ALA A 90 7.53 -5.34 8.48
C ALA A 90 8.21 -4.36 7.52
N ILE A 91 9.27 -4.82 6.84
CA ILE A 91 9.93 -4.13 5.73
C ILE A 91 9.67 -4.93 4.47
N TYR A 92 8.98 -4.35 3.49
CA TYR A 92 8.69 -5.00 2.21
C TYR A 92 9.97 -5.04 1.38
N PRO A 93 10.63 -6.20 1.18
CA PRO A 93 11.97 -6.22 0.56
C PRO A 93 11.91 -5.95 -0.94
N ILE A 94 10.78 -6.29 -1.55
CA ILE A 94 10.44 -6.04 -2.95
C ILE A 94 9.02 -5.51 -3.08
N GLU A 95 8.72 -4.95 -4.25
CA GLU A 95 7.36 -4.58 -4.63
C GLU A 95 6.41 -5.77 -4.50
N SER A 96 5.35 -5.62 -3.72
CA SER A 96 4.44 -6.72 -3.42
C SER A 96 3.09 -6.23 -2.86
N PRO A 97 2.03 -7.07 -2.88
CA PRO A 97 0.81 -6.80 -2.13
C PRO A 97 1.10 -6.62 -0.63
N GLY A 98 0.30 -5.81 0.07
CA GLY A 98 0.60 -5.50 1.47
C GLY A 98 -0.61 -5.03 2.28
N GLY A 99 -0.72 -5.55 3.50
CA GLY A 99 -1.81 -5.22 4.42
C GLY A 99 -1.41 -4.26 5.54
N TYR A 100 -0.14 -3.92 5.69
CA TYR A 100 0.34 -3.17 6.87
C TYR A 100 0.11 -1.66 6.67
N GLN A 101 -0.19 -0.94 7.75
CA GLN A 101 -0.28 0.52 7.78
C GLN A 101 1.11 1.10 7.51
N LEU A 102 1.28 1.85 6.42
CA LEU A 102 2.60 2.33 6.02
C LEU A 102 3.02 3.52 6.88
N PHE A 103 4.25 3.50 7.39
CA PHE A 103 4.80 4.59 8.21
C PHE A 103 6.09 5.18 7.65
N GLY A 104 6.74 4.52 6.69
CA GLY A 104 7.99 5.01 6.12
C GLY A 104 8.52 4.12 5.01
N ARG A 105 9.76 4.39 4.58
CA ARG A 105 10.50 3.59 3.59
C ARG A 105 11.98 3.59 3.95
N THR A 106 12.68 2.51 3.63
CA THR A 106 14.10 2.30 3.91
C THR A 106 14.86 1.85 2.66
N ILE A 107 16.17 1.66 2.81
CA ILE A 107 17.07 1.09 1.81
C ILE A 107 16.82 -0.42 1.62
N GLN A 108 17.51 -1.02 0.65
CA GLN A 108 17.32 -2.41 0.26
C GLN A 108 17.64 -3.35 1.43
N THR A 109 16.71 -4.27 1.72
CA THR A 109 16.91 -5.39 2.64
C THR A 109 17.05 -6.73 1.90
N TRP A 110 16.98 -6.69 0.56
CA TRP A 110 17.11 -7.84 -0.32
C TRP A 110 17.92 -7.50 -1.56
N SER A 111 18.77 -8.44 -1.98
CA SER A 111 19.63 -8.39 -3.14
C SER A 111 19.49 -9.70 -3.92
N THR A 112 18.66 -9.73 -4.97
CA THR A 112 18.26 -10.96 -5.69
C THR A 112 19.44 -11.84 -6.10
N PHE A 113 20.56 -11.25 -6.50
CA PHE A 113 21.75 -11.98 -6.91
C PHE A 113 22.90 -11.89 -5.91
N GLY A 114 22.71 -11.20 -4.79
CA GLY A 114 23.76 -10.98 -3.80
C GLY A 114 24.91 -10.09 -4.29
N THR A 115 24.70 -9.31 -5.35
CA THR A 115 25.77 -8.59 -6.06
C THR A 115 25.94 -7.13 -5.64
N ILE A 116 25.04 -6.58 -4.82
CA ILE A 116 25.08 -5.18 -4.38
C ILE A 116 26.11 -4.93 -3.25
N GLY A 117 27.06 -5.84 -3.02
CA GLY A 117 28.11 -5.69 -2.01
C GLY A 117 27.68 -6.07 -0.59
N TYR A 118 28.59 -5.89 0.37
CA TYR A 118 28.38 -6.27 1.76
C TYR A 118 27.13 -5.58 2.37
N PRO A 119 26.28 -6.31 3.11
CA PRO A 119 26.46 -7.68 3.63
C PRO A 119 25.94 -8.79 2.71
N PHE A 120 25.47 -8.47 1.52
CA PHE A 120 24.87 -9.45 0.63
C PHE A 120 25.94 -10.31 -0.04
N THR A 121 25.61 -11.59 -0.20
CA THR A 121 26.39 -12.53 -1.00
C THR A 121 25.43 -13.36 -1.86
N ASN A 122 25.98 -14.06 -2.85
CA ASN A 122 25.27 -15.03 -3.67
C ASN A 122 24.62 -16.19 -2.86
N TYR A 123 24.99 -16.38 -1.59
CA TYR A 123 24.35 -17.33 -0.67
C TYR A 123 23.47 -16.65 0.40
N GLN A 124 23.57 -15.33 0.51
CA GLN A 124 22.81 -14.52 1.47
C GLN A 124 22.26 -13.26 0.76
N PRO A 125 21.18 -13.42 -0.03
CA PRO A 125 20.49 -12.31 -0.67
C PRO A 125 19.63 -11.48 0.31
N TRP A 126 19.41 -11.92 1.55
CA TRP A 126 18.67 -11.18 2.58
C TRP A 126 19.60 -10.45 3.55
N LEU A 127 19.15 -9.29 4.04
CA LEU A 127 19.89 -8.48 5.01
C LEU A 127 19.73 -9.00 6.45
N LEU A 128 18.52 -9.41 6.81
CA LEU A 128 18.09 -9.61 8.19
C LEU A 128 17.88 -11.09 8.50
N ASN A 129 18.31 -11.52 9.69
CA ASN A 129 18.09 -12.84 10.26
C ASN A 129 17.12 -12.79 11.44
N MET A 130 16.60 -13.96 11.84
CA MET A 130 15.83 -14.04 13.09
C MET A 130 16.73 -13.65 14.27
N PHE A 131 16.16 -12.89 15.19
CA PHE A 131 16.80 -12.28 16.36
C PHE A 131 17.70 -11.07 16.09
N ASP A 132 17.82 -10.61 14.84
CA ASP A 132 18.40 -9.29 14.57
C ASP A 132 17.55 -8.19 15.21
N ILE A 133 18.19 -7.09 15.59
CA ILE A 133 17.52 -5.89 16.09
C ILE A 133 17.65 -4.79 15.04
N ILE A 134 16.51 -4.23 14.63
CA ILE A 134 16.45 -3.10 13.72
C ILE A 134 16.23 -1.83 14.55
N GLN A 135 16.99 -0.78 14.24
CA GLN A 135 16.74 0.58 14.70
C GLN A 135 16.68 1.49 13.48
N PHE A 136 15.69 2.39 13.46
CA PHE A 136 15.53 3.33 12.36
C PHE A 136 16.18 4.66 12.69
N GLN A 137 16.73 5.30 11.66
CA GLN A 137 17.17 6.69 11.73
C GLN A 137 16.31 7.52 10.77
N SER A 138 15.88 8.69 11.24
CA SER A 138 15.17 9.65 10.41
C SER A 138 16.11 10.31 9.41
N VAL A 139 15.68 10.36 8.16
CA VAL A 139 16.34 11.07 7.05
C VAL A 139 15.27 11.76 6.22
N THR A 140 15.66 12.80 5.50
CA THR A 140 14.78 13.43 4.51
C THR A 140 14.53 12.51 3.32
N GLU A 141 13.47 12.78 2.56
CA GLU A 141 13.18 12.01 1.34
C GLU A 141 14.34 12.06 0.34
N LEU A 142 14.95 13.24 0.15
CA LEU A 142 16.08 13.42 -0.75
C LEU A 142 17.31 12.62 -0.30
N GLU A 143 17.59 12.60 1.00
CA GLU A 143 18.65 11.75 1.57
C GLU A 143 18.34 10.28 1.35
N LEU A 144 17.11 9.83 1.63
CA LEU A 144 16.70 8.44 1.40
C LEU A 144 16.86 8.02 -0.07
N GLN A 145 16.45 8.88 -1.01
CA GLN A 145 16.64 8.63 -2.45
C GLN A 145 18.12 8.45 -2.79
N ASN A 146 18.99 9.29 -2.25
CA ASN A 146 20.44 9.18 -2.43
C ASN A 146 21.01 7.90 -1.80
N LEU A 147 20.60 7.57 -0.57
CA LEU A 147 21.02 6.35 0.12
C LEU A 147 20.59 5.09 -0.65
N ARG A 148 19.36 5.07 -1.16
CA ARG A 148 18.87 3.97 -2.00
C ARG A 148 19.68 3.83 -3.30
N ARG A 149 20.03 4.94 -3.96
CA ARG A 149 20.92 4.91 -5.13
C ARG A 149 22.30 4.36 -4.80
N LEU A 150 22.86 4.74 -3.65
CA LEU A 150 24.15 4.22 -3.19
C LEU A 150 24.07 2.73 -2.86
N ALA A 151 23.00 2.29 -2.20
CA ALA A 151 22.78 0.88 -1.86
C ALA A 151 22.63 0.01 -3.10
N PHE A 152 21.83 0.43 -4.09
CA PHE A 152 21.75 -0.27 -5.38
C PHE A 152 23.08 -0.34 -6.13
N ALA A 153 23.90 0.71 -6.03
CA ALA A 153 25.24 0.74 -6.64
C ALA A 153 26.29 -0.03 -5.83
N GLY A 154 25.93 -0.63 -4.69
CA GLY A 154 26.82 -1.31 -3.76
C GLY A 154 27.87 -0.41 -3.11
N LYS A 155 27.54 0.88 -2.97
CA LYS A 155 28.40 1.91 -2.35
C LYS A 155 27.92 2.34 -0.97
N TYR A 156 26.74 1.89 -0.54
CA TYR A 156 26.25 2.16 0.80
C TYR A 156 26.86 1.15 1.78
N GLN A 157 27.39 1.65 2.90
CA GLN A 157 27.91 0.82 3.97
C GLN A 157 26.83 0.66 5.05
N TYR A 158 26.31 -0.56 5.17
CA TYR A 158 25.35 -0.90 6.22
C TYR A 158 26.00 -0.85 7.59
N GLN A 159 25.29 -0.25 8.56
CA GLN A 159 25.72 -0.21 9.97
C GLN A 159 25.20 -1.46 10.68
N ILE A 160 26.06 -2.47 10.78
CA ILE A 160 25.75 -3.76 11.41
C ILE A 160 26.76 -3.99 12.52
N THR A 161 26.28 -4.32 13.71
CA THR A 161 27.11 -4.60 14.88
C THR A 161 26.70 -5.95 15.46
N ASP A 162 27.64 -6.88 15.53
CA ASP A 162 27.43 -8.16 16.21
C ASP A 162 27.17 -7.92 17.70
N SER A 163 26.11 -8.55 18.22
CA SER A 163 25.73 -8.42 19.62
C SER A 163 25.08 -9.70 20.12
N ILE A 164 24.92 -9.81 21.45
CA ILE A 164 24.28 -10.96 22.10
C ILE A 164 22.96 -10.50 22.69
N LEU A 165 21.87 -11.12 22.25
CA LEU A 165 20.54 -10.88 22.81
C LEU A 165 20.40 -11.61 24.15
N ASN A 166 20.30 -10.85 25.24
CA ASN A 166 20.03 -11.41 26.56
C ASN A 166 18.52 -11.41 26.87
N ILE A 167 17.92 -12.60 26.86
CA ILE A 167 16.48 -12.79 27.12
C ILE A 167 16.08 -12.31 28.52
N ASN A 168 16.97 -12.39 29.51
CA ASN A 168 16.66 -11.89 30.86
C ASN A 168 16.43 -10.38 30.87
N ASN A 169 17.16 -9.62 30.04
CA ASN A 169 16.96 -8.18 29.93
C ASN A 169 15.60 -7.86 29.29
N ILE A 170 15.19 -8.63 28.28
CA ILE A 170 13.86 -8.50 27.67
C ILE A 170 12.77 -8.81 28.69
N LYS A 171 12.93 -9.90 29.45
CA LYS A 171 11.97 -10.28 30.50
C LYS A 171 11.85 -9.20 31.57
N GLN A 172 12.96 -8.59 31.99
CA GLN A 172 12.94 -7.48 32.93
C GLN A 172 12.14 -6.29 32.37
N LEU A 173 12.26 -5.97 31.08
CA LEU A 173 11.46 -4.92 30.44
C LEU A 173 9.97 -5.27 30.37
N GLU A 174 9.63 -6.53 30.12
CA GLU A 174 8.23 -7.02 30.14
C GLU A 174 7.61 -6.99 31.54
N ASP A 175 8.42 -7.26 32.57
CA ASP A 175 7.99 -7.26 33.97
C ASP A 175 7.82 -5.82 34.52
N ILE A 176 8.37 -4.80 33.85
CA ILE A 176 8.17 -3.38 34.21
C ILE A 176 6.75 -2.97 33.79
N VAL A 177 5.87 -2.90 34.79
CA VAL A 177 4.53 -2.34 34.66
C VAL A 177 4.43 -1.12 35.56
N ASP A 178 4.58 0.06 34.96
CA ASP A 178 4.40 1.35 35.64
C ASP A 178 3.06 2.01 35.28
N GLU A 179 2.74 3.09 36.01
CA GLU A 179 1.50 3.85 35.81
C GLU A 179 1.39 4.40 34.38
N ASP A 180 2.52 4.77 33.78
CA ASP A 180 2.58 5.28 32.41
C ASP A 180 2.20 4.20 31.39
N LEU A 181 2.76 3.00 31.50
CA LEU A 181 2.42 1.86 30.63
C LEU A 181 0.94 1.47 30.79
N LEU A 182 0.43 1.42 32.02
CA LEU A 182 -0.98 1.12 32.28
C LEU A 182 -1.90 2.18 31.67
N SER A 183 -1.58 3.46 31.86
CA SER A 183 -2.31 4.60 31.27
C SER A 183 -2.28 4.54 29.73
N PHE A 184 -1.12 4.25 29.15
CA PHE A 184 -0.96 4.08 27.71
C PHE A 184 -1.84 2.94 27.17
N LYS A 185 -1.82 1.76 27.81
CA LYS A 185 -2.63 0.61 27.41
C LYS A 185 -4.13 0.87 27.54
N GLN A 186 -4.56 1.59 28.57
CA GLN A 186 -5.97 2.00 28.72
C GLN A 186 -6.41 2.94 27.60
N LYS A 187 -5.62 3.98 27.30
CA LYS A 187 -5.88 4.90 26.18
C LYS A 187 -5.92 4.17 24.84
N GLN A 188 -4.95 3.28 24.60
CA GLN A 188 -4.89 2.42 23.40
C GLN A 188 -6.15 1.56 23.26
N CYS A 189 -6.62 0.92 24.33
CA CYS A 189 -7.82 0.08 24.30
C CYS A 189 -9.10 0.89 23.95
N ILE A 190 -9.26 2.08 24.54
CA ILE A 190 -10.41 2.96 24.24
C ILE A 190 -10.36 3.41 22.78
N ALA A 191 -9.21 3.89 22.33
CA ALA A 191 -8.98 4.33 20.96
C ALA A 191 -9.28 3.25 19.92
N GLN A 192 -8.84 2.01 20.15
CA GLN A 192 -9.10 0.88 19.26
C GLN A 192 -10.59 0.58 19.12
N LYS A 193 -11.36 0.62 20.21
CA LYS A 193 -12.82 0.43 20.18
C LYS A 193 -13.48 1.52 19.34
N THR A 194 -13.07 2.77 19.51
CA THR A 194 -13.59 3.89 18.71
C THR A 194 -13.25 3.74 17.23
N MET A 195 -11.99 3.41 16.89
CA MET A 195 -11.59 3.23 15.48
C MET A 195 -12.31 2.03 14.83
N GLN A 196 -12.53 0.94 15.58
CA GLN A 196 -13.29 -0.22 15.10
C GLN A 196 -14.76 0.14 14.80
N GLN A 197 -15.39 0.96 15.65
CA GLN A 197 -16.75 1.44 15.41
C GLN A 197 -16.83 2.29 14.13
N ILE A 198 -15.90 3.23 13.96
CA ILE A 198 -15.80 4.06 12.75
C ILE A 198 -15.64 3.17 11.51
N GLU A 199 -14.72 2.20 11.57
CA GLU A 199 -14.49 1.26 10.47
C GLU A 199 -15.73 0.45 10.12
N THR A 200 -16.48 -0.01 11.13
CA THR A 200 -17.72 -0.77 10.93
C THR A 200 -18.80 0.08 10.25
N LEU A 201 -18.92 1.36 10.61
CA LEU A 201 -19.85 2.28 9.97
C LEU A 201 -19.47 2.56 8.52
N LEU A 202 -18.18 2.78 8.25
CA LEU A 202 -17.67 3.02 6.89
C LEU A 202 -17.83 1.79 5.99
N LEU A 203 -17.68 0.57 6.53
CA LEU A 203 -17.95 -0.65 5.77
C LEU A 203 -19.43 -0.74 5.37
N LYS A 204 -20.35 -0.49 6.30
CA LYS A 204 -21.80 -0.50 6.00
C LYS A 204 -22.17 0.53 4.93
N GLU A 205 -21.60 1.74 4.98
CA GLU A 205 -21.82 2.78 3.96
C GLU A 205 -21.37 2.31 2.57
N ILE A 206 -20.24 1.59 2.48
CA ILE A 206 -19.72 1.06 1.22
C ILE A 206 -20.61 -0.06 0.69
N ASP A 207 -20.99 -1.01 1.53
CA ASP A 207 -21.85 -2.13 1.13
C ASP A 207 -23.19 -1.63 0.58
N SER A 208 -23.85 -0.70 1.30
CA SER A 208 -25.12 -0.11 0.82
C SER A 208 -24.97 0.69 -0.47
N ASN A 209 -23.83 1.35 -0.70
CA ASN A 209 -23.59 2.05 -1.96
C ASN A 209 -23.38 1.06 -3.11
N ASN A 210 -22.62 -0.01 -2.90
CA ASN A 210 -22.37 -1.02 -3.93
C ASN A 210 -23.66 -1.72 -4.37
N ASP A 211 -24.57 -2.01 -3.44
CA ASP A 211 -25.89 -2.59 -3.78
C ASP A 211 -26.69 -1.64 -4.69
N ASN A 212 -26.74 -0.34 -4.36
CA ASN A 212 -27.41 0.66 -5.19
C ASN A 212 -26.76 0.81 -6.59
N TYR A 213 -25.43 0.79 -6.68
CA TYR A 213 -24.73 0.87 -7.97
C TYR A 213 -25.03 -0.31 -8.87
N ASN A 214 -25.03 -1.54 -8.32
CA ASN A 214 -25.30 -2.76 -9.10
C ASN A 214 -26.73 -2.76 -9.68
N GLU A 215 -27.71 -2.22 -8.95
CA GLU A 215 -29.08 -2.05 -9.45
C GLU A 215 -29.14 -1.04 -10.62
N LEU A 216 -28.46 0.10 -10.52
CA LEU A 216 -28.43 1.14 -11.55
C LEU A 216 -27.67 0.73 -12.83
N SER A 217 -26.59 -0.06 -12.69
CA SER A 217 -25.78 -0.50 -13.84
C SER A 217 -26.46 -1.56 -14.71
N ASN A 218 -27.31 -2.41 -14.12
CA ASN A 218 -28.05 -3.42 -14.90
C ASN A 218 -29.12 -2.79 -15.81
N ASP A 219 -29.72 -1.67 -15.41
CA ASP A 219 -30.72 -0.96 -16.22
C ASP A 219 -30.10 -0.16 -17.39
N SER A 220 -28.84 0.26 -17.28
CA SER A 220 -28.19 1.14 -18.26
C SER A 220 -27.43 0.39 -19.36
N GLN A 221 -26.93 -0.82 -19.10
CA GLN A 221 -26.21 -1.61 -20.13
C GLN A 221 -27.12 -2.19 -21.22
N GLN A 222 -28.43 -2.31 -21.00
CA GLN A 222 -29.36 -2.84 -22.02
C GLN A 222 -29.83 -1.80 -23.06
N GLN A 223 -29.54 -0.50 -22.91
CA GLN A 223 -30.23 0.54 -23.69
C GLN A 223 -29.46 1.21 -24.83
N ASN A 224 -28.15 1.01 -25.07
CA ASN A 224 -27.43 1.87 -26.04
C ASN A 224 -26.26 1.23 -26.83
N LEU A 225 -26.48 0.06 -27.45
CA LEU A 225 -25.71 -0.32 -28.63
C LEU A 225 -26.47 0.16 -29.88
N GLN A 226 -26.35 1.46 -30.19
CA GLN A 226 -26.82 1.99 -31.48
C GLN A 226 -26.03 1.32 -32.61
N GLU A 227 -26.69 1.03 -33.74
CA GLU A 227 -26.01 0.62 -34.99
C GLU A 227 -25.02 1.73 -35.37
N LEU A 228 -23.73 1.48 -35.17
CA LEU A 228 -22.65 2.39 -35.56
C LEU A 228 -22.40 2.27 -37.06
N ASP A 229 -22.14 3.40 -37.72
CA ASP A 229 -21.71 3.40 -39.11
C ASP A 229 -20.28 2.85 -39.26
N ASP A 230 -19.86 2.50 -40.49
CA ASP A 230 -18.54 1.94 -40.79
C ASP A 230 -17.36 2.87 -40.42
N ASN A 231 -17.62 4.14 -40.08
CA ASN A 231 -16.59 5.11 -39.70
C ASN A 231 -16.35 5.19 -38.19
N HIS A 232 -17.09 4.43 -37.37
CA HIS A 232 -16.89 4.38 -35.93
C HIS A 232 -16.44 2.99 -35.47
N LYS A 233 -15.55 2.98 -34.49
CA LYS A 233 -15.04 1.75 -33.87
C LYS A 233 -15.27 1.78 -32.37
N ILE A 234 -15.83 0.70 -31.83
CA ILE A 234 -15.91 0.49 -30.39
C ILE A 234 -14.61 -0.14 -29.89
N ILE A 235 -14.07 0.41 -28.81
CA ILE A 235 -13.00 -0.23 -28.04
C ILE A 235 -13.65 -1.00 -26.89
N TYR A 236 -13.37 -2.30 -26.82
CA TYR A 236 -13.91 -3.21 -25.82
C TYR A 236 -12.88 -3.54 -24.73
N ALA A 237 -13.37 -3.88 -23.54
CA ALA A 237 -12.56 -4.38 -22.45
C ALA A 237 -11.94 -5.74 -22.81
N MET A 238 -10.62 -5.83 -22.86
CA MET A 238 -9.94 -7.12 -23.07
C MET A 238 -10.00 -8.04 -21.84
N VAL A 239 -10.21 -7.46 -20.65
CA VAL A 239 -10.23 -8.15 -19.36
C VAL A 239 -11.27 -7.53 -18.44
N GLY A 240 -11.85 -8.35 -17.55
CA GLY A 240 -12.70 -7.85 -16.47
C GLY A 240 -11.87 -7.29 -15.32
N GLY A 241 -12.33 -6.19 -14.72
CA GLY A 241 -11.59 -5.47 -13.69
C GLY A 241 -12.31 -4.20 -13.25
N VAL A 242 -11.59 -3.32 -12.56
CA VAL A 242 -12.11 -2.02 -12.11
C VAL A 242 -11.41 -0.91 -12.90
N ILE A 243 -12.17 0.04 -13.44
CA ILE A 243 -11.61 1.23 -14.09
C ILE A 243 -10.88 2.09 -13.05
N GLN A 244 -9.57 2.25 -13.20
CA GLN A 244 -8.75 3.03 -12.26
C GLN A 244 -8.71 4.50 -12.65
N SER A 245 -8.49 4.78 -13.93
CA SER A 245 -8.44 6.13 -14.48
C SER A 245 -8.83 6.14 -15.94
N ILE A 246 -9.43 7.25 -16.36
CA ILE A 246 -9.69 7.58 -17.76
C ILE A 246 -8.73 8.71 -18.10
N SER A 247 -7.98 8.55 -19.18
CA SER A 247 -6.85 9.40 -19.56
C SER A 247 -7.16 10.33 -20.74
N VAL A 248 -8.36 10.25 -21.27
CA VAL A 248 -8.84 11.00 -22.44
C VAL A 248 -10.17 11.69 -22.15
N HIS A 249 -10.44 12.74 -22.92
CA HIS A 249 -11.70 13.46 -22.96
C HIS A 249 -12.37 13.31 -24.32
N ILE A 250 -13.69 13.51 -24.37
CA ILE A 250 -14.43 13.57 -25.64
C ILE A 250 -13.78 14.65 -26.52
N ASP A 251 -13.71 14.38 -27.82
CA ASP A 251 -13.04 15.18 -28.86
C ASP A 251 -11.50 15.13 -28.87
N ASP A 252 -10.86 14.36 -27.97
CA ASP A 252 -9.41 14.14 -28.04
C ASP A 252 -9.02 13.33 -29.27
N LYS A 253 -7.87 13.68 -29.86
CA LYS A 253 -7.23 12.90 -30.93
C LYS A 253 -6.57 11.65 -30.36
N ILE A 254 -6.94 10.50 -30.90
CA ILE A 254 -6.40 9.20 -30.56
C ILE A 254 -5.40 8.78 -31.63
N ILE A 255 -4.18 8.49 -31.19
CA ILE A 255 -3.10 7.97 -32.03
C ILE A 255 -2.77 6.56 -31.55
N VAL A 256 -2.72 5.62 -32.50
CA VAL A 256 -2.39 4.21 -32.24
C VAL A 256 -1.09 4.09 -31.46
N ASP A 257 -1.13 3.27 -30.41
CA ASP A 257 0.00 2.97 -29.50
C ASP A 257 0.66 4.17 -28.79
N GLN A 258 0.13 5.38 -28.95
CA GLN A 258 0.61 6.59 -28.27
C GLN A 258 -0.38 7.12 -27.25
N THR A 259 -1.68 7.04 -27.54
CA THR A 259 -2.72 7.53 -26.64
C THR A 259 -3.23 6.41 -25.73
N ILE A 260 -3.02 6.59 -24.42
CA ILE A 260 -3.63 5.74 -23.39
C ILE A 260 -5.06 6.21 -23.16
N LEU A 261 -6.04 5.33 -23.36
CA LEU A 261 -7.46 5.65 -23.18
C LEU A 261 -7.87 5.56 -21.71
N CYS A 262 -7.59 4.42 -21.08
CA CYS A 262 -7.84 4.20 -19.66
C CYS A 262 -6.86 3.20 -19.07
N THR A 263 -6.83 3.13 -17.74
CA THR A 263 -6.14 2.08 -16.98
C THR A 263 -7.18 1.25 -16.24
N ILE A 264 -7.10 -0.07 -16.42
CA ILE A 264 -7.93 -1.06 -15.75
C ILE A 264 -7.07 -1.76 -14.71
N GLN A 265 -7.56 -1.85 -13.48
CA GLN A 265 -6.98 -2.74 -12.48
C GLN A 265 -7.64 -4.12 -12.58
N ALA A 266 -6.91 -5.10 -13.08
CA ALA A 266 -7.36 -6.48 -13.17
C ALA A 266 -6.24 -7.43 -12.70
N MET A 267 -6.60 -8.51 -12.00
CA MET A 267 -5.64 -9.54 -11.58
C MET A 267 -4.41 -8.97 -10.82
N LYS A 268 -4.62 -7.94 -9.98
CA LYS A 268 -3.57 -7.22 -9.22
C LYS A 268 -2.54 -6.47 -10.06
N THR A 269 -2.84 -6.25 -11.34
CA THR A 269 -1.98 -5.54 -12.30
C THR A 269 -2.71 -4.32 -12.83
N GLU A 270 -1.97 -3.26 -13.14
CA GLU A 270 -2.48 -2.11 -13.89
C GLU A 270 -2.31 -2.41 -15.39
N ILE A 271 -3.42 -2.41 -16.13
CA ILE A 271 -3.45 -2.71 -17.57
C ILE A 271 -3.93 -1.46 -18.29
N THR A 272 -3.06 -0.87 -19.09
CA THR A 272 -3.38 0.28 -19.94
C THR A 272 -4.09 -0.19 -21.19
N ILE A 273 -5.22 0.42 -21.51
CA ILE A 273 -5.94 0.20 -22.77
C ILE A 273 -5.60 1.32 -23.75
N THR A 274 -5.13 0.93 -24.93
CA THR A 274 -4.87 1.81 -26.07
C THR A 274 -5.85 1.52 -27.21
N SER A 275 -5.90 2.39 -28.20
CA SER A 275 -6.61 2.15 -29.45
C SER A 275 -5.70 1.51 -30.50
N ASP A 276 -6.26 0.61 -31.31
CA ASP A 276 -5.63 0.06 -32.51
C ASP A 276 -6.00 0.84 -33.78
N CYS A 277 -6.75 1.94 -33.65
CA CYS A 277 -7.05 2.88 -34.75
C CYS A 277 -6.76 4.35 -34.37
N ASN A 278 -6.45 5.15 -35.39
CA ASN A 278 -6.37 6.61 -35.28
C ASN A 278 -7.78 7.20 -35.42
N GLY A 279 -8.04 8.30 -34.73
CA GLY A 279 -9.33 8.96 -34.83
C GLY A 279 -9.58 10.01 -33.78
N THR A 280 -10.85 10.37 -33.62
CA THR A 280 -11.32 11.31 -32.59
C THR A 280 -12.26 10.59 -31.63
N LEU A 281 -12.09 10.78 -30.32
CA LEU A 281 -12.94 10.15 -29.31
C LEU A 281 -14.34 10.77 -29.32
N CYS A 282 -15.38 9.96 -29.50
CA CYS A 282 -16.76 10.43 -29.56
C CYS A 282 -17.56 10.12 -28.30
N HIS A 283 -17.26 9.00 -27.64
CA HIS A 283 -18.03 8.56 -26.49
C HIS A 283 -17.21 7.76 -25.48
N ILE A 284 -17.62 7.83 -24.22
CA ILE A 284 -17.04 7.11 -23.08
C ILE A 284 -18.20 6.42 -22.35
N TYR A 285 -18.20 5.09 -22.32
CA TYR A 285 -19.24 4.27 -21.66
C TYR A 285 -18.98 3.99 -20.19
N ILE A 286 -17.81 4.41 -19.69
CA ILE A 286 -17.30 4.00 -18.38
C ILE A 286 -17.04 5.18 -17.46
N GLU A 287 -17.07 4.91 -16.15
CA GLU A 287 -16.69 5.85 -15.11
C GLU A 287 -15.56 5.31 -14.22
N PRO A 288 -14.75 6.18 -13.58
CA PRO A 288 -13.75 5.73 -12.61
C PRO A 288 -14.36 4.97 -11.43
N ASN A 289 -13.72 3.86 -11.05
CA ASN A 289 -14.14 2.86 -10.06
C ASN A 289 -15.31 1.95 -10.49
N GLN A 290 -15.75 2.01 -11.75
CA GLN A 290 -16.73 1.08 -12.27
C GLN A 290 -16.13 -0.33 -12.44
N LEU A 291 -16.88 -1.36 -12.02
CA LEU A 291 -16.58 -2.76 -12.32
C LEU A 291 -17.02 -3.07 -13.75
N ILE A 292 -16.16 -3.70 -14.53
CA ILE A 292 -16.40 -4.09 -15.92
C ILE A 292 -16.06 -5.56 -16.15
N ASN A 293 -16.74 -6.19 -17.10
CA ASN A 293 -16.44 -7.53 -17.59
C ASN A 293 -15.59 -7.49 -18.86
N ALA A 294 -14.94 -8.61 -19.17
CA ALA A 294 -14.30 -8.77 -20.47
C ALA A 294 -15.36 -8.74 -21.58
N GLY A 295 -15.15 -7.94 -22.60
CA GLY A 295 -16.09 -7.72 -23.70
C GLY A 295 -17.03 -6.52 -23.53
N ASP A 296 -17.02 -5.83 -22.39
CA ASP A 296 -17.82 -4.63 -22.20
C ASP A 296 -17.33 -3.48 -23.10
N PRO A 297 -18.23 -2.69 -23.73
CA PRO A 297 -17.83 -1.53 -24.52
C PRO A 297 -17.29 -0.42 -23.62
N LEU A 298 -16.16 0.19 -24.00
CA LEU A 298 -15.48 1.22 -23.21
C LEU A 298 -15.59 2.61 -23.87
N PHE A 299 -15.26 2.67 -25.16
CA PHE A 299 -15.13 3.93 -25.91
C PHE A 299 -15.64 3.78 -27.34
N ILE A 300 -16.06 4.90 -27.94
CA ILE A 300 -16.28 5.00 -29.39
C ILE A 300 -15.28 5.98 -29.98
N ILE A 301 -14.58 5.57 -31.03
CA ILE A 301 -13.65 6.39 -31.79
C ILE A 301 -14.18 6.52 -33.22
N LYS A 302 -14.28 7.76 -33.71
CA LYS A 302 -14.51 8.04 -35.12
C LYS A 302 -13.18 8.01 -35.86
N LEU A 303 -13.07 7.16 -36.88
CA LEU A 303 -11.85 6.94 -37.64
C LEU A 303 -11.45 8.19 -38.42
N ASP A 304 -10.17 8.54 -38.37
CA ASP A 304 -9.58 9.48 -39.33
C ASP A 304 -9.53 8.78 -40.70
N GLN A 305 -10.05 9.42 -41.76
CA GLN A 305 -9.99 8.91 -43.14
C GLN A 305 -8.56 8.80 -43.65
#